data_AF-A0A7D8YU50-F1
#
_entry.id   AF-A0A7D8YU50-F1
#
_cell.length_a   1.000
_cell.length_b   1.000
_cell.length_c   1.000
_cell.angle_alpha   90.00
_cell.angle_beta   90.00
_cell.angle_gamma   90.00
#
_symmetry.space_group_name_H-M   'P 1'
#
loop_
_entity.id
_entity.type
_entity.pdbx_description
1 polymer ?
#
loop_
_entity_poly.entity_id
_entity_poly.type
_entity_poly.pdbx_seq_one_letter_code
_entity_poly.pdbx_strand_id
1 'polypeptide(L)'
;MTAVFVGVLVLAGAGWTWQQFELVRLPTPTWQLDVVGLQGEPPVAGQGVELLDASGVETLDVATATVESWSPGTRGTGTLVVRGVTLADRDFELVNANTFRAGGATALGTPASEGTVRTARGIPIFEPTYLQAGGAGIVLILGAALIYWLVGVKRKTVEFLIATDGEMKKVNWSTRKEVTGSTIVVVVATFLIAGVLFVIDMVFSYAFASAGVLER
;
A
#
# COMPACT_ATOMS: atom_id res chain seq x y z
N MET A 1 21.98 -9.24 22.34
CA MET A 1 21.11 -9.69 21.23
C MET A 1 19.73 -9.05 21.24
N THR A 2 19.10 -8.86 22.41
CA THR A 2 17.74 -8.28 22.50
C THR A 2 17.61 -6.86 21.95
N ALA A 3 18.57 -5.96 22.20
CA ALA A 3 18.56 -4.61 21.62
C ALA A 3 18.63 -4.61 20.08
N VAL A 4 19.42 -5.53 19.50
CA VAL A 4 19.55 -5.70 18.05
C VAL A 4 18.23 -6.22 17.47
N PHE A 5 17.61 -7.21 18.10
CA PHE A 5 16.33 -7.75 17.66
C PHE A 5 15.22 -6.69 17.68
N VAL A 6 15.11 -5.91 18.77
CA VAL A 6 14.13 -4.81 18.84
C VAL A 6 14.45 -3.74 17.81
N GLY A 7 15.74 -3.44 17.57
CA GLY A 7 16.16 -2.53 16.49
C GLY A 7 15.69 -3.00 15.11
N VAL A 8 15.85 -4.30 14.79
CA VAL A 8 15.35 -4.88 13.53
C VAL A 8 13.83 -4.77 13.42
N LEU A 9 13.09 -5.02 14.52
CA LEU A 9 11.63 -4.83 14.54
C LEU A 9 11.22 -3.38 14.30
N VAL A 10 11.94 -2.42 14.88
CA VAL A 10 11.69 -0.98 14.66
C VAL A 10 11.94 -0.60 13.20
N LEU A 11 13.03 -1.09 12.60
CA LEU A 11 13.33 -0.87 11.18
C LEU A 11 12.26 -1.49 10.28
N ALA A 12 11.83 -2.72 10.56
CA ALA A 12 10.75 -3.37 9.83
C ALA A 12 9.43 -2.60 9.97
N GLY A 13 9.10 -2.12 11.17
CA GLY A 13 7.92 -1.30 11.44
C GLY A 13 7.96 0.05 10.70
N ALA A 14 9.14 0.69 10.61
CA ALA A 14 9.30 1.92 9.83
C ALA A 14 9.12 1.67 8.32
N GLY A 15 9.68 0.57 7.80
CA GLY A 15 9.47 0.16 6.40
C GLY A 15 8.01 -0.17 6.09
N TRP A 16 7.33 -0.87 7.00
CA TRP A 16 5.88 -1.11 6.88
C TRP A 16 5.10 0.21 6.89
N THR A 17 5.44 1.13 7.79
CA THR A 17 4.78 2.45 7.89
C THR A 17 4.93 3.26 6.61
N TRP A 18 6.12 3.25 5.99
CA TRP A 18 6.36 3.87 4.69
C TRP A 18 5.37 3.34 3.63
N GLN A 19 5.22 2.02 3.53
CA GLN A 19 4.29 1.39 2.59
C GLN A 19 2.84 1.74 2.88
N GLN A 20 2.44 1.88 4.15
CA GLN A 20 1.07 2.30 4.50
C GLN A 20 0.77 3.74 4.06
N PHE A 21 1.74 4.65 4.16
CA PHE A 21 1.56 6.02 3.71
C PHE A 21 1.57 6.18 2.18
N GLU A 22 2.12 5.21 1.44
CA GLU A 22 1.99 5.16 -0.03
C GLU A 22 0.54 4.94 -0.49
N LEU A 23 -0.25 4.20 0.30
CA LEU A 23 -1.65 3.96 -0.01
C LEU A 23 -2.54 5.19 0.21
N VAL A 24 -2.06 6.19 0.95
CA VAL A 24 -2.82 7.40 1.25
C VAL A 24 -2.71 8.37 0.07
N ARG A 25 -3.78 8.46 -0.72
CA ARG A 25 -3.89 9.43 -1.81
C ARG A 25 -4.13 10.83 -1.24
N LEU A 26 -3.22 11.74 -1.54
CA LEU A 26 -3.36 13.15 -1.17
C LEU A 26 -4.31 13.88 -2.12
N PRO A 27 -5.06 14.88 -1.62
CA PRO A 27 -5.87 15.71 -2.49
C PRO A 27 -4.97 16.46 -3.49
N THR A 28 -5.35 16.41 -4.77
CA THR A 28 -4.70 17.10 -5.89
C THR A 28 -5.60 18.23 -6.39
N PRO A 29 -5.62 19.40 -5.72
CA PRO A 29 -6.51 20.50 -6.11
C PRO A 29 -6.10 21.20 -7.42
N THR A 30 -4.84 21.00 -7.82
CA THR A 30 -4.26 21.56 -9.04
C THR A 30 -3.89 20.43 -9.98
N TRP A 31 -4.22 20.58 -11.26
CA TRP A 31 -3.95 19.62 -12.31
C TRP A 31 -3.20 20.31 -13.45
N GLN A 32 -2.14 19.66 -13.90
CA GLN A 32 -1.39 20.05 -15.08
C GLN A 32 -1.86 19.20 -16.26
N LEU A 33 -2.34 19.87 -17.30
CA LEU A 33 -2.82 19.28 -18.53
C LEU A 33 -1.86 19.65 -19.66
N ASP A 34 -1.23 18.66 -20.29
CA ASP A 34 -0.44 18.92 -21.49
C ASP A 34 -1.37 18.83 -22.69
N VAL A 35 -1.49 19.97 -23.37
CA VAL A 35 -2.43 20.20 -24.46
C VAL A 35 -1.69 20.20 -25.79
N VAL A 36 -2.34 19.63 -26.81
CA VAL A 36 -1.87 19.62 -28.20
C VAL A 36 -2.99 20.08 -29.12
N GLY A 37 -2.63 20.79 -30.18
CA GLY A 37 -3.57 21.17 -31.24
C GLY A 37 -4.54 22.27 -30.80
N LEU A 38 -4.04 23.25 -30.04
CA LEU A 38 -4.84 24.40 -29.61
C LEU A 38 -5.43 25.13 -30.84
N GLN A 39 -6.75 25.23 -30.86
CA GLN A 39 -7.51 26.05 -31.80
C GLN A 39 -8.10 27.24 -31.04
N GLY A 40 -7.87 28.47 -31.54
CA GLY A 40 -8.33 29.71 -30.90
C GLY A 40 -7.24 30.46 -30.12
N GLU A 41 -7.68 31.47 -29.37
CA GLU A 41 -6.82 32.31 -28.52
C GLU A 41 -6.30 31.51 -27.31
N PRO A 42 -5.08 31.76 -26.79
CA PRO A 42 -4.61 31.10 -25.57
C PRO A 42 -5.55 31.32 -24.38
N PRO A 43 -5.85 30.27 -23.58
CA PRO A 43 -6.71 30.40 -22.40
C PRO A 43 -6.09 31.34 -21.37
N VAL A 44 -6.89 32.24 -20.82
CA VAL A 44 -6.46 33.26 -19.85
C VAL A 44 -6.74 32.79 -18.42
N ALA A 45 -5.87 33.16 -17.47
CA ALA A 45 -6.07 32.87 -16.04
C ALA A 45 -7.44 33.39 -15.55
N GLY A 46 -8.16 32.56 -14.79
CA GLY A 46 -9.50 32.83 -14.27
C GLY A 46 -10.65 32.42 -15.20
N GLN A 47 -10.37 31.97 -16.42
CA GLN A 47 -11.40 31.47 -17.35
C GLN A 47 -11.91 30.09 -16.91
N GLY A 48 -13.20 29.83 -17.09
CA GLY A 48 -13.78 28.50 -16.92
C GLY A 48 -13.37 27.56 -18.06
N VAL A 49 -13.02 26.33 -17.70
CA VAL A 49 -12.67 25.24 -18.63
C VAL A 49 -13.59 24.06 -18.39
N GLU A 50 -14.15 23.56 -19.46
CA GLU A 50 -14.87 22.30 -19.52
C GLU A 50 -13.92 21.24 -20.07
N LEU A 51 -13.77 20.14 -19.34
CA LEU A 51 -13.02 18.97 -19.74
C LEU A 51 -14.03 17.94 -20.24
N LEU A 52 -13.84 17.51 -21.48
CA LEU A 52 -14.72 16.57 -22.18
C LEU A 52 -13.99 15.24 -22.43
N ASP A 53 -14.78 14.17 -22.48
CA ASP A 53 -14.35 12.89 -23.01
C ASP A 53 -15.01 12.66 -24.38
N ALA A 54 -14.19 12.74 -25.43
CA ALA A 54 -14.53 12.48 -26.83
C ALA A 54 -14.12 11.06 -27.28
N SER A 55 -13.89 10.12 -26.37
CA SER A 55 -13.55 8.72 -26.70
C SER A 55 -14.77 7.88 -27.10
N GLY A 56 -15.98 8.34 -26.76
CA GLY A 56 -17.26 7.76 -27.15
C GLY A 56 -17.89 8.39 -28.39
N VAL A 57 -19.10 7.94 -28.72
CA VAL A 57 -19.92 8.48 -29.83
C VAL A 57 -20.54 9.85 -29.49
N GLU A 58 -20.57 10.22 -28.21
CA GLU A 58 -21.10 11.48 -27.69
C GLU A 58 -20.04 12.16 -26.80
N THR A 59 -19.85 13.47 -26.96
CA THR A 59 -18.96 14.26 -26.10
C THR A 59 -19.63 14.47 -24.76
N LEU A 60 -19.14 13.80 -23.72
CA LEU A 60 -19.66 13.95 -22.36
C LEU A 60 -18.88 15.05 -21.63
N ASP A 61 -19.60 15.97 -20.97
CA ASP A 61 -19.00 16.95 -20.07
C ASP A 61 -18.59 16.26 -18.77
N VAL A 62 -17.29 16.24 -18.49
CA VAL A 62 -16.75 15.37 -17.45
C VAL A 62 -16.27 16.13 -16.23
N ALA A 63 -15.73 17.33 -16.43
CA ALA A 63 -15.36 18.19 -15.33
C ALA A 63 -15.32 19.66 -15.72
N THR A 64 -15.61 20.52 -14.73
CA THR A 64 -15.40 21.96 -14.84
C THR A 64 -14.24 22.38 -13.96
N ALA A 65 -13.32 23.19 -14.49
CA ALA A 65 -12.18 23.72 -13.76
C ALA A 65 -11.93 25.19 -14.09
N THR A 66 -11.07 25.86 -13.32
CA THR A 66 -10.66 27.24 -13.62
C THR A 66 -9.20 27.25 -14.07
N VAL A 67 -8.89 28.03 -15.11
CA VAL A 67 -7.50 28.22 -15.58
C VAL A 67 -6.70 28.95 -14.50
N GLU A 68 -5.61 28.35 -14.04
CA GLU A 68 -4.63 29.03 -13.19
C GLU A 68 -3.55 29.68 -14.04
N SER A 69 -2.98 28.95 -15.01
CA SER A 69 -1.99 29.49 -15.94
C SER A 69 -1.92 28.70 -17.25
N TRP A 70 -1.43 29.37 -18.30
CA TRP A 70 -1.11 28.77 -19.59
C TRP A 70 0.35 29.05 -19.94
N SER A 71 1.10 27.99 -20.23
CA SER A 71 2.47 28.07 -20.72
C SER A 71 2.53 27.57 -22.17
N PRO A 72 2.77 28.45 -23.16
CA PRO A 72 2.85 28.03 -24.56
C PRO A 72 4.09 27.17 -24.83
N GLY A 73 3.92 26.11 -25.61
CA GLY A 73 4.97 25.24 -26.12
C GLY A 73 5.23 25.45 -27.62
N THR A 74 6.00 24.56 -28.22
CA THR A 74 6.37 24.64 -29.64
C THR A 74 5.28 23.99 -30.52
N ARG A 75 4.92 24.62 -31.64
CA ARG A 75 3.97 24.07 -32.66
C ARG A 75 2.57 23.74 -32.11
N GLY A 76 1.92 24.67 -31.40
CA GLY A 76 0.53 24.50 -30.95
C GLY A 76 0.36 23.50 -29.80
N THR A 77 1.46 23.19 -29.11
CA THR A 77 1.46 22.50 -27.81
C THR A 77 1.50 23.53 -26.69
N GLY A 78 1.03 23.18 -25.50
CA GLY A 78 1.19 24.01 -24.31
C GLY A 78 0.75 23.29 -23.05
N THR A 79 1.18 23.81 -21.91
CA THR A 79 0.84 23.27 -20.61
C THR A 79 -0.20 24.18 -19.96
N LEU A 80 -1.38 23.63 -19.71
CA LEU A 80 -2.49 24.28 -19.04
C LEU A 80 -2.54 23.81 -17.59
N VAL A 81 -2.45 24.73 -16.63
CA VAL A 81 -2.63 24.42 -15.21
C VAL A 81 -4.03 24.86 -14.81
N VAL A 82 -4.83 23.92 -14.28
CA VAL A 82 -6.20 24.16 -13.84
C VAL A 82 -6.35 23.87 -12.35
N ARG A 83 -7.20 24.65 -11.68
CA ARG A 83 -7.48 24.53 -10.25
C ARG A 83 -8.99 24.43 -9.99
N GLY A 84 -9.34 23.79 -8.88
CA GLY A 84 -10.73 23.71 -8.42
C GLY A 84 -11.58 22.81 -9.32
N VAL A 85 -11.02 21.68 -9.72
CA VAL A 85 -11.70 20.76 -10.63
C VAL A 85 -12.91 20.14 -9.92
N THR A 86 -14.08 20.31 -10.53
CA THR A 86 -15.34 19.74 -10.07
C THR A 86 -15.77 18.71 -11.09
N LEU A 87 -15.81 17.45 -10.68
CA LEU A 87 -16.21 16.33 -11.53
C LEU A 87 -17.74 16.31 -11.69
N ALA A 88 -18.21 16.18 -12.93
CA ALA A 88 -19.62 15.98 -13.25
C ALA A 88 -20.05 14.53 -12.95
N ASP A 89 -19.14 13.57 -13.18
CA ASP A 89 -19.31 12.16 -12.84
C ASP A 89 -18.36 11.75 -11.71
N ARG A 90 -18.89 11.10 -10.67
CA ARG A 90 -18.11 10.69 -9.49
C ARG A 90 -17.16 9.54 -9.76
N ASP A 91 -17.43 8.74 -10.79
CA ASP A 91 -16.63 7.56 -11.13
C ASP A 91 -15.53 7.87 -12.17
N PHE A 92 -15.48 9.10 -12.69
CA PHE A 92 -14.51 9.50 -13.70
C PHE A 92 -13.21 10.03 -13.09
N GLU A 93 -12.08 9.46 -13.51
CA GLU A 93 -10.75 9.98 -13.19
C GLU A 93 -10.31 11.00 -14.25
N LEU A 94 -9.95 12.22 -13.81
CA LEU A 94 -9.49 13.33 -14.69
C LEU A 94 -8.31 12.99 -15.61
N VAL A 95 -7.58 11.92 -15.29
CA VAL A 95 -6.50 11.37 -16.13
C VAL A 95 -7.01 10.96 -17.53
N ASN A 96 -8.29 10.60 -17.64
CA ASN A 96 -8.90 10.11 -18.87
C ASN A 96 -9.54 11.20 -19.74
N ALA A 97 -9.53 12.47 -19.30
CA ALA A 97 -10.02 13.58 -20.11
C ALA A 97 -9.12 13.77 -21.34
N ASN A 98 -9.73 13.88 -22.54
CA ASN A 98 -9.00 13.93 -23.82
C ASN A 98 -9.24 15.22 -24.61
N THR A 99 -10.28 15.99 -24.30
CA THR A 99 -10.54 17.28 -24.92
C THR A 99 -10.76 18.31 -23.82
N PHE A 100 -10.25 19.53 -24.03
CA PHE A 100 -10.60 20.66 -23.19
C PHE A 100 -11.22 21.75 -24.07
N ARG A 101 -12.18 22.46 -23.48
CA ARG A 101 -12.79 23.66 -24.03
C ARG A 101 -12.70 24.76 -22.99
N ALA A 102 -11.92 25.79 -23.28
CA ALA A 102 -11.81 26.96 -22.43
C ALA A 102 -12.69 28.08 -22.99
N GLY A 103 -13.54 28.65 -22.13
CA GLY A 103 -14.46 29.72 -22.50
C GLY A 103 -15.83 29.18 -22.89
N GLY A 104 -16.80 29.37 -21.99
CA GLY A 104 -18.19 29.13 -22.30
C GLY A 104 -18.68 30.12 -23.35
N ALA A 105 -19.67 29.68 -24.14
CA ALA A 105 -20.41 30.53 -25.06
C ALA A 105 -21.09 31.67 -24.30
N THR A 106 -20.37 32.78 -24.11
CA THR A 106 -21.00 34.06 -23.79
C THR A 106 -21.66 34.58 -25.06
N ALA A 107 -22.77 35.31 -24.90
CA ALA A 107 -23.66 35.80 -25.96
C ALA A 107 -23.01 36.73 -27.02
N LEU A 108 -21.67 36.81 -27.05
CA LEU A 108 -20.86 37.66 -27.90
C LEU A 108 -19.72 36.91 -28.62
N GLY A 109 -19.95 35.66 -29.06
CA GLY A 109 -19.19 35.06 -30.18
C GLY A 109 -17.66 34.94 -30.06
N THR A 110 -17.07 35.06 -28.86
CA THR A 110 -15.64 34.82 -28.65
C THR A 110 -15.34 33.34 -28.89
N PRO A 111 -14.35 32.97 -29.73
CA PRO A 111 -14.10 31.57 -30.03
C PRO A 111 -13.67 30.84 -28.76
N ALA A 112 -14.40 29.78 -28.41
CA ALA A 112 -14.01 28.87 -27.35
C ALA A 112 -12.67 28.22 -27.76
N SER A 113 -11.67 28.31 -26.90
CA SER A 113 -10.37 27.71 -27.16
C SER A 113 -10.50 26.22 -26.95
N GLU A 114 -10.25 25.43 -27.98
CA GLU A 114 -10.41 23.97 -27.95
C GLU A 114 -9.07 23.30 -28.24
N GLY A 115 -8.82 22.16 -27.60
CA GLY A 115 -7.71 21.31 -28.00
C GLY A 115 -7.70 19.98 -27.26
N THR A 116 -6.74 19.14 -27.62
CA THR A 116 -6.67 17.76 -27.13
C THR A 116 -5.74 17.67 -25.93
N VAL A 117 -6.23 17.11 -24.82
CA VAL A 117 -5.44 16.81 -23.62
C VAL A 117 -4.71 15.49 -23.86
N ARG A 118 -3.37 15.54 -23.84
CA ARG A 118 -2.51 14.37 -24.04
C ARG A 118 -2.19 13.67 -22.73
N THR A 119 -1.95 14.46 -21.69
CA THR A 119 -1.62 13.95 -20.34
C THR A 119 -2.21 14.88 -19.30
N ALA A 120 -2.86 14.29 -18.29
CA ALA A 120 -3.36 15.00 -17.12
C ALA A 120 -2.67 14.48 -15.87
N ARG A 121 -1.97 15.36 -15.15
CA ARG A 121 -1.19 15.04 -13.94
C ARG A 121 -1.66 15.91 -12.77
N GLY A 122 -2.16 15.29 -11.71
CA GLY A 122 -2.47 15.99 -10.47
C GLY A 122 -1.20 16.37 -9.71
N ILE A 123 -1.06 17.64 -9.34
CA ILE A 123 0.02 18.12 -8.48
C ILE A 123 -0.50 18.08 -7.04
N PRO A 124 0.07 17.24 -6.15
CA PRO A 124 -0.35 17.19 -4.76
C PRO A 124 0.11 18.45 -4.00
N ILE A 125 -0.65 18.84 -2.98
CA ILE A 125 -0.38 20.04 -2.15
C ILE A 125 0.98 19.94 -1.45
N PHE A 126 1.38 18.73 -1.08
CA PHE A 126 2.70 18.41 -0.56
C PHE A 126 3.18 17.10 -1.19
N GLU A 127 4.49 16.96 -1.35
CA GLU A 127 5.07 15.75 -1.92
C GLU A 127 4.74 14.54 -1.02
N PRO A 128 4.16 13.44 -1.55
CA PRO A 128 3.83 12.25 -0.77
C PRO A 128 5.02 11.69 0.00
N THR A 129 6.23 11.85 -0.57
CA THR A 129 7.50 11.47 0.03
C THR A 129 7.71 12.06 1.42
N TYR A 130 7.29 13.31 1.67
CA TYR A 130 7.44 13.93 2.98
C TYR A 130 6.53 13.32 4.04
N LEU A 131 5.32 12.92 3.65
CA LEU A 131 4.41 12.23 4.57
C LEU A 131 4.94 10.85 4.94
N GLN A 132 5.42 10.10 3.94
CA GLN A 132 6.03 8.79 4.13
C GLN A 132 7.28 8.87 5.02
N ALA A 133 8.18 9.80 4.72
CA ALA A 133 9.39 10.04 5.50
C ALA A 133 9.09 10.51 6.92
N GLY A 134 8.10 11.39 7.09
CA GLY A 134 7.65 11.84 8.41
C GLY A 134 7.11 10.68 9.26
N GLY A 135 6.23 9.86 8.69
CA GLY A 135 5.67 8.69 9.36
C GLY A 135 6.72 7.67 9.77
N ALA A 136 7.58 7.26 8.82
CA ALA A 136 8.67 6.33 9.09
C ALA A 136 9.68 6.90 10.11
N GLY A 137 10.00 8.20 10.00
CA GLY A 137 10.89 8.90 10.91
C GLY A 137 10.38 8.90 12.35
N ILE A 138 9.08 9.13 12.56
CA ILE A 138 8.46 9.07 13.90
C ILE A 138 8.63 7.67 14.51
N VAL A 139 8.38 6.61 13.73
CA VAL A 139 8.54 5.22 14.20
C VAL A 139 9.99 4.93 14.60
N LEU A 140 10.96 5.40 13.81
CA LEU A 140 12.38 5.24 14.13
C LEU A 140 12.77 5.99 15.40
N ILE A 141 12.34 7.25 15.55
CA ILE A 141 12.67 8.07 16.72
C ILE A 141 12.06 7.46 17.99
N LEU A 142 10.78 7.11 17.96
CA LEU A 142 10.10 6.49 19.11
C LEU A 142 10.70 5.12 19.44
N GLY A 143 11.00 4.31 18.44
CA GLY A 143 11.63 3.01 18.63
C GLY A 143 13.03 3.12 19.22
N ALA A 144 13.87 4.04 18.71
CA ALA A 144 15.19 4.29 19.25
C ALA A 144 15.13 4.83 20.69
N ALA A 145 14.23 5.76 20.97
CA ALA A 145 14.01 6.29 22.32
C ALA A 145 13.56 5.19 23.29
N LEU A 146 12.65 4.30 22.87
CA LEU A 146 12.19 3.17 23.67
C LEU A 146 13.33 2.18 23.96
N ILE A 147 14.13 1.83 22.95
CA ILE A 147 15.30 0.95 23.13
C ILE A 147 16.30 1.59 24.10
N TYR A 148 16.61 2.88 23.91
CA TYR A 148 17.51 3.61 24.80
C TYR A 148 16.97 3.65 26.25
N TRP A 149 15.67 3.88 26.41
CA TRP A 149 15.05 3.90 27.74
C TRP A 149 15.08 2.53 28.42
N LEU A 150 14.73 1.45 27.71
CA LEU A 150 14.69 0.09 28.25
C LEU A 150 16.09 -0.47 28.55
N VAL A 151 17.06 -0.21 27.67
CA VAL A 151 18.40 -0.83 27.73
C VAL A 151 19.44 0.10 28.36
N GLY A 152 19.38 1.40 28.09
CA GLY A 152 20.36 2.38 28.58
C GLY A 152 20.00 3.01 29.92
N VAL A 153 18.71 3.19 30.21
CA VAL A 153 18.25 3.95 31.40
C VAL A 153 17.73 3.02 32.50
N LYS A 154 16.89 2.04 32.15
CA LYS A 154 16.13 1.26 33.13
C LYS A 154 16.89 0.04 33.66
N ARG A 155 17.67 0.23 34.73
CA ARG A 155 18.54 -0.81 35.35
C ARG A 155 17.88 -2.18 35.57
N LYS A 156 16.66 -2.22 36.12
CA LYS A 156 15.93 -3.49 36.36
C LYS A 156 15.76 -4.35 35.10
N THR A 157 15.50 -3.69 33.97
CA THR A 157 15.32 -4.39 32.69
C THR A 157 16.66 -4.96 32.20
N VAL A 158 17.75 -4.22 32.39
CA VAL A 158 19.10 -4.68 32.06
C VAL A 158 19.51 -5.87 32.93
N GLU A 159 19.29 -5.80 34.24
CA GLU A 159 19.55 -6.90 35.17
C GLU A 159 18.77 -8.17 34.81
N PHE A 160 17.48 -8.02 34.45
CA PHE A 160 16.67 -9.12 33.97
C PHE A 160 17.21 -9.74 32.67
N LEU A 161 17.59 -8.90 31.70
CA LEU A 161 18.16 -9.36 30.42
C LEU A 161 19.48 -10.10 30.61
N ILE A 162 20.33 -9.63 31.53
CA ILE A 162 21.60 -10.29 31.89
C ILE A 162 21.33 -11.62 32.59
N ALA A 163 20.40 -11.66 33.56
CA ALA A 163 20.04 -12.89 34.24
C ALA A 163 19.48 -13.93 33.26
N THR A 164 18.62 -13.50 32.33
CA THR A 164 18.06 -14.36 31.29
C THR A 164 19.15 -14.93 30.37
N ASP A 165 20.11 -14.12 29.94
CA ASP A 165 21.27 -14.59 29.16
C ASP A 165 22.12 -15.59 29.96
N GLY A 166 22.28 -15.35 31.26
CA GLY A 166 22.93 -16.26 32.19
C GLY A 166 22.21 -17.61 32.33
N GLU A 167 20.88 -17.62 32.40
CA GLU A 167 20.08 -18.84 32.44
C GLU A 167 20.13 -19.61 31.11
N MET A 168 20.07 -18.91 29.97
CA MET A 168 20.16 -19.53 28.65
C MET A 168 21.51 -20.20 28.40
N LYS A 169 22.61 -19.69 29.00
CA LYS A 169 23.92 -20.35 28.93
C LYS A 169 24.00 -21.68 29.68
N LYS A 170 23.10 -21.93 30.64
CA LYS A 170 23.02 -23.21 31.35
C LYS A 170 22.30 -24.27 30.53
N VAL A 171 21.55 -23.87 29.50
CA VAL A 171 20.86 -24.78 28.61
C VAL A 171 21.90 -25.47 27.73
N ASN A 172 22.12 -26.77 27.97
CA ASN A 172 22.91 -27.59 27.07
C ASN A 172 22.08 -27.86 25.82
N TRP A 173 22.55 -27.37 24.67
CA TRP A 173 21.93 -27.66 23.39
C TRP A 173 22.26 -29.09 22.98
N SER A 174 21.23 -29.93 22.86
CA SER A 174 21.38 -31.33 22.46
C SER A 174 22.18 -31.43 21.17
N THR A 175 23.14 -32.35 21.16
CA THR A 175 23.93 -32.62 19.96
C THR A 175 23.05 -33.26 18.88
N ARG A 176 23.44 -33.15 17.60
CA ARG A 176 22.67 -33.78 16.49
C ARG A 176 22.39 -35.27 16.75
N LYS A 177 23.32 -35.99 17.39
CA LYS A 177 23.15 -37.41 17.74
C LYS A 177 22.05 -37.63 18.77
N GLU A 178 21.98 -36.80 19.81
CA GLU A 178 20.94 -36.87 20.85
C GLU A 178 19.56 -36.51 20.30
N VAL A 179 19.47 -35.48 19.45
CA VAL A 179 18.22 -35.09 18.79
C VAL A 179 17.71 -36.22 17.89
N THR A 180 18.59 -36.83 17.08
CA THR A 180 18.22 -37.97 16.25
C THR A 180 17.81 -39.19 17.10
N GLY A 181 18.56 -39.49 18.17
CA GLY A 181 18.22 -40.57 19.10
C GLY A 181 16.84 -40.39 19.73
N SER A 182 16.56 -39.19 20.28
CA SER A 182 15.26 -38.86 20.87
C SER A 182 14.13 -38.94 19.85
N THR A 183 14.34 -38.42 18.63
CA THR A 183 13.34 -38.46 17.56
C THR A 183 13.03 -39.89 17.12
N ILE A 184 14.04 -40.74 16.96
CA ILE A 184 13.85 -42.16 16.58
C ILE A 184 13.02 -42.89 17.62
N VAL A 185 13.28 -42.67 18.92
CA VAL A 185 12.49 -43.28 20.00
C VAL A 185 11.01 -42.90 19.88
N VAL A 186 10.72 -41.61 19.66
CA VAL A 186 9.33 -41.13 19.49
C VAL A 186 8.69 -41.73 18.25
N VAL A 187 9.40 -41.78 17.12
CA VAL A 187 8.92 -42.39 15.88
C VAL A 187 8.56 -43.87 16.09
N VAL A 188 9.45 -44.65 16.71
CA VAL A 188 9.21 -46.07 17.00
C VAL A 188 8.03 -46.25 17.95
N ALA A 189 7.94 -45.46 19.02
CA ALA A 189 6.82 -45.51 19.96
C ALA A 189 5.49 -45.20 19.26
N THR A 190 5.47 -44.20 18.38
CA THR A 190 4.27 -43.81 17.61
C THR A 190 3.85 -44.94 16.67
N PHE A 191 4.80 -45.59 15.98
CA PHE A 191 4.51 -46.75 15.13
C PHE A 191 4.00 -47.96 15.90
N LEU A 192 4.54 -48.23 17.10
CA LEU A 192 4.04 -49.31 17.96
C LEU A 192 2.60 -49.05 18.41
N ILE A 193 2.30 -47.82 18.86
CA ILE A 193 0.93 -47.44 19.25
C ILE A 193 0.00 -47.57 18.05
N ALA A 194 0.38 -47.05 16.88
CA ALA A 194 -0.40 -47.18 15.65
C ALA A 194 -0.63 -48.64 15.26
N GLY A 195 0.38 -49.51 15.40
CA GLY A 195 0.25 -50.94 15.14
C GLY A 195 -0.70 -51.64 16.10
N VAL A 196 -0.64 -51.32 17.40
CA VAL A 196 -1.57 -51.87 18.40
C VAL A 196 -3.01 -51.41 18.12
N LEU A 197 -3.21 -50.12 17.84
CA LEU A 197 -4.52 -49.58 17.46
C LEU A 197 -5.04 -50.27 16.20
N PHE A 198 -4.22 -50.44 15.17
CA PHE A 198 -4.59 -51.15 13.95
C PHE A 198 -5.05 -52.58 14.21
N VAL A 199 -4.35 -53.32 15.08
CA VAL A 199 -4.75 -54.69 15.46
C VAL A 199 -6.08 -54.68 16.22
N ILE A 200 -6.25 -53.77 17.18
CA ILE A 200 -7.49 -53.63 17.96
C ILE A 200 -8.66 -53.28 17.03
N ASP A 201 -8.48 -52.32 16.12
CA ASP A 201 -9.48 -51.91 15.14
C ASP A 201 -9.84 -53.05 14.20
N MET A 202 -8.87 -53.85 13.76
CA MET A 202 -9.12 -55.04 12.94
C MET A 202 -9.94 -56.10 13.69
N VAL A 203 -9.61 -56.36 14.96
CA VAL A 203 -10.34 -57.29 15.82
C VAL A 203 -11.77 -56.82 16.05
N PHE A 204 -11.96 -55.54 16.37
CA PHE A 204 -13.31 -54.97 16.54
C PHE A 204 -14.11 -54.98 15.24
N SER A 205 -13.50 -54.61 14.12
CA SER A 205 -14.13 -54.66 12.79
C SER A 205 -14.62 -56.07 12.45
N TYR A 206 -13.76 -57.09 12.65
CA TYR A 206 -14.14 -58.48 12.44
C TYR A 206 -15.23 -58.94 13.42
N ALA A 207 -15.09 -58.62 14.71
CA ALA A 207 -16.06 -58.99 15.73
C ALA A 207 -17.45 -58.39 15.45
N PHE A 208 -17.52 -57.10 15.11
CA PHE A 208 -18.79 -56.44 14.78
C PHE A 208 -19.39 -56.92 13.45
N ALA A 209 -18.56 -57.27 12.47
CA ALA A 209 -19.02 -57.91 11.23
C ALA A 209 -19.62 -59.30 11.52
N SER A 210 -18.99 -60.09 12.39
CA SER A 210 -19.49 -61.41 12.78
C SER A 210 -20.80 -61.34 13.61
N ALA A 211 -20.99 -60.27 14.38
CA ALA A 211 -22.20 -60.01 15.15
C ALA A 211 -23.36 -59.46 14.30
N GLY A 212 -23.17 -59.24 12.99
CA GLY A 212 -24.23 -58.76 12.08
C GLY A 212 -24.59 -57.28 12.22
N VAL A 213 -23.74 -56.48 12.90
CA VAL A 213 -23.96 -55.04 13.11
C VAL A 213 -23.44 -54.20 11.94
N LEU A 214 -22.44 -54.71 11.20
CA LEU A 214 -21.89 -54.05 10.01
C LEU A 214 -22.44 -54.71 8.73
N GLU A 215 -23.26 -53.98 7.97
CA GLU A 215 -23.53 -54.32 6.57
C GLU A 215 -22.25 -54.10 5.76
N ARG A 216 -21.84 -55.13 5.01
CA ARG A 216 -20.63 -55.13 4.19
C ARG A 216 -20.69 -54.14 3.03
#